data_AF-A0A4Q0VWW4-F1
#
_entry.id   AF-A0A4Q0VWW4-F1
#
_cell.length_a   1.000
_cell.length_b   1.000
_cell.length_c   1.000
_cell.angle_alpha   90.00
_cell.angle_beta   90.00
_cell.angle_gamma   90.00
#
_symmetry.space_group_name_H-M   'P 1'
#
loop_
_entity.id
_entity.type
_entity.pdbx_description
1 polymer ?
#
loop_
_entity_poly.entity_id
_entity_poly.type
_entity_poly.pdbx_seq_one_letter_code
_entity_poly.pdbx_strand_id
1 'polypeptide(L)' 'MAKKTYANQLLKIVRNAEKAISFEDAAKSLKAANPQLHDTSKNTLGIKKILERFVENGLVSKTKAGTYK' A
#
# COMPACT_ATOMS: atom_id res chain seq x y z
N MET A 1 -20.25 -7.26 -6.32
CA MET A 1 -19.10 -7.43 -5.40
C MET A 1 -17.83 -6.88 -6.07
N ALA A 2 -16.81 -6.48 -5.28
CA ALA A 2 -15.44 -6.09 -5.68
C ALA A 2 -15.18 -4.67 -6.25
N LYS A 3 -15.27 -3.62 -5.41
CA LYS A 3 -14.55 -2.33 -5.61
C LYS A 3 -13.45 -2.08 -4.54
N LYS A 4 -13.13 -3.08 -3.71
CA LYS A 4 -12.15 -2.98 -2.59
C LYS A 4 -10.86 -3.81 -2.80
N THR A 5 -10.52 -4.20 -4.02
CA THR A 5 -9.49 -5.23 -4.27
C THR A 5 -8.07 -4.73 -3.99
N TYR A 6 -7.65 -3.64 -4.66
CA TYR A 6 -6.26 -3.16 -4.55
C TYR A 6 -5.91 -2.60 -3.17
N ALA A 7 -6.83 -1.88 -2.53
CA ALA A 7 -6.62 -1.37 -1.18
C ALA A 7 -6.48 -2.53 -0.17
N ASN A 8 -7.37 -3.53 -0.23
CA ASN A 8 -7.26 -4.69 0.66
C ASN A 8 -6.01 -5.52 0.38
N GLN A 9 -5.59 -5.66 -0.88
CA GLN A 9 -4.33 -6.31 -1.24
C GLN A 9 -3.14 -5.53 -0.67
N LEU A 10 -3.12 -4.20 -0.81
CA LEU A 10 -2.07 -3.36 -0.25
C LEU A 10 -2.01 -3.48 1.27
N LEU A 11 -3.15 -3.47 1.94
CA LEU A 11 -3.22 -3.68 3.38
C LEU A 11 -2.67 -5.06 3.79
N LYS A 12 -3.02 -6.11 3.04
CA LYS A 12 -2.46 -7.45 3.27
C LYS A 12 -0.95 -7.49 3.07
N ILE A 13 -0.43 -6.85 2.04
CA ILE A 13 1.02 -6.76 1.78
C ILE A 13 1.73 -6.10 2.96
N VAL A 14 1.21 -4.97 3.45
CA VAL A 14 1.80 -4.25 4.59
C VAL A 14 1.73 -5.09 5.87
N ARG A 15 0.58 -5.71 6.15
CA ARG A 15 0.39 -6.50 7.38
C ARG A 15 1.12 -7.84 7.38
N ASN A 16 1.33 -8.45 6.22
CA ASN A 16 2.09 -9.69 6.09
C ASN A 16 3.60 -9.45 5.99
N ALA A 17 4.05 -8.19 5.85
CA ALA A 17 5.47 -7.89 5.86
C ALA A 17 6.03 -8.14 7.27
N GLU A 18 7.02 -9.02 7.39
CA GLU A 18 7.69 -9.32 8.67
C GLU A 18 8.36 -8.06 9.28
N LYS A 19 8.74 -7.12 8.41
CA LYS A 19 9.35 -5.84 8.76
C LYS A 19 8.52 -4.70 8.20
N ALA A 20 8.68 -3.51 8.78
CA ALA A 20 8.02 -2.32 8.27
C ALA A 20 8.44 -2.07 6.81
N ILE A 21 7.45 -1.87 5.94
CA ILE A 21 7.65 -1.77 4.49
C ILE A 21 7.64 -0.30 4.04
N SER A 22 8.53 0.06 3.12
CA SER A 22 8.54 1.40 2.54
C SER A 22 7.36 1.60 1.60
N PHE A 23 6.99 2.86 1.34
CA PHE A 23 6.01 3.20 0.31
C PHE A 23 6.34 2.55 -1.04
N GLU A 24 7.61 2.63 -1.44
CA GLU A 24 8.09 2.14 -2.73
C GLU A 24 7.97 0.61 -2.84
N ASP A 25 8.37 -0.11 -1.78
CA ASP A 25 8.25 -1.58 -1.74
C ASP A 25 6.79 -2.04 -1.71
N ALA A 26 5.93 -1.36 -0.96
CA ALA A 26 4.50 -1.66 -0.91
C ALA A 26 3.84 -1.40 -2.28
N ALA A 27 4.19 -0.30 -2.94
CA ALA A 27 3.73 0.03 -4.28
C ALA A 27 4.23 -0.98 -5.32
N LYS A 28 5.52 -1.34 -5.27
CA LYS A 28 6.13 -2.34 -6.15
C LYS A 28 5.47 -3.70 -6.00
N SER A 29 5.26 -4.15 -4.77
CA SER A 29 4.58 -5.41 -4.46
C SER A 29 3.13 -5.42 -4.94
N LEU A 30 2.41 -4.30 -4.78
CA LEU A 30 1.04 -4.19 -5.27
C LEU A 30 0.96 -4.23 -6.79
N LYS A 31 1.86 -3.54 -7.49
CA LYS A 31 1.96 -3.56 -8.97
C LYS A 31 2.36 -4.95 -9.47
N ALA A 32 3.31 -5.61 -8.81
CA ALA A 32 3.72 -6.97 -9.15
C ALA A 32 2.56 -7.97 -9.01
N ALA A 33 1.75 -7.83 -7.96
CA ALA A 33 0.55 -8.64 -7.76
C ALA A 33 -0.61 -8.27 -8.71
N ASN A 34 -0.57 -7.11 -9.36
CA ASN A 34 -1.63 -6.58 -10.20
C ASN A 34 -1.03 -5.95 -11.46
N PRO A 35 -0.72 -6.74 -12.50
CA PRO A 35 -0.10 -6.22 -13.74
C PRO A 35 -0.96 -5.17 -14.47
N GLN A 36 -2.25 -5.08 -14.14
CA GLN A 36 -3.16 -4.03 -14.62
C GLN A 36 -2.87 -2.64 -14.01
N LEU A 37 -2.20 -2.58 -12.87
CA LEU A 37 -1.73 -1.35 -12.25
C LEU A 37 -0.44 -0.90 -12.95
N HIS A 38 -0.61 -0.18 -14.05
CA HIS A 38 0.50 0.40 -14.77
C HIS A 38 1.31 1.35 -13.87
N ASP A 39 2.62 1.42 -14.10
CA ASP A 39 3.50 2.34 -13.41
C ASP A 39 3.28 3.77 -13.92
N THR A 40 2.24 4.41 -13.38
CA THR A 40 1.90 5.80 -13.70
C THR A 40 1.88 6.60 -12.41
N SER A 41 2.25 7.88 -12.50
CA SER A 41 2.25 8.80 -11.35
C SER A 41 0.88 8.85 -10.66
N LYS A 42 -0.21 8.71 -11.43
CA LYS A 42 -1.58 8.66 -10.89
C LYS A 42 -1.81 7.46 -9.99
N ASN A 43 -1.36 6.28 -10.40
CA ASN A 43 -1.49 5.05 -9.61
C ASN A 43 -0.60 5.10 -8.37
N THR A 44 0.64 5.56 -8.53
CA THR A 44 1.59 5.75 -7.42
C THR A 44 1.02 6.73 -6.37
N LEU A 45 0.45 7.86 -6.79
CA LEU A 45 -0.22 8.80 -5.90
C LEU A 45 -1.46 8.19 -5.23
N GLY A 46 -2.23 7.38 -5.96
CA GLY A 46 -3.37 6.63 -5.43
C GLY A 46 -2.96 5.67 -4.32
N ILE A 47 -1.90 4.88 -4.53
CA ILE A 47 -1.34 3.95 -3.53
C ILE A 47 -0.91 4.72 -2.28
N LYS A 48 -0.25 5.88 -2.44
CA LYS A 48 0.17 6.72 -1.31
C LYS A 48 -1.03 7.18 -0.48
N LYS A 49 -2.07 7.71 -1.14
CA LYS A 49 -3.30 8.13 -0.46
C LYS A 49 -4.01 6.99 0.28
N ILE A 50 -3.98 5.79 -0.29
CA ILE A 50 -4.54 4.60 0.37
C ILE A 50 -3.76 4.25 1.64
N LEU A 51 -2.42 4.27 1.58
CA LEU A 51 -1.57 4.03 2.75
C LEU A 51 -1.77 5.08 3.83
N GLU A 52 -1.82 6.36 3.46
CA GLU A 52 -2.10 7.44 4.42
C GLU A 52 -3.47 7.27 5.06
N ARG A 53 -4.50 6.92 4.28
CA ARG A 53 -5.83 6.60 4.83
C ARG A 53 -5.82 5.37 5.75
N PHE A 54 -4.96 4.38 5.52
CA PHE A 54 -4.81 3.27 6.47
C PHE A 54 -4.19 3.72 7.78
N VAL A 55 -3.26 4.67 7.75
CA VAL A 55 -2.68 5.27 8.96
C VAL A 55 -3.72 6.09 9.70
N GLU A 56 -4.47 6.95 8.99
CA GLU A 56 -5.56 7.75 9.57
C GLU A 56 -6.65 6.87 10.21
N ASN A 57 -6.95 5.71 9.61
CA ASN A 57 -7.92 4.75 10.13
C ASN A 57 -7.33 3.82 11.21
N GLY A 58 -6.05 3.92 11.56
CA GLY A 58 -5.38 3.06 12.53
C GLY A 58 -5.20 1.60 12.08
N LEU A 59 -5.32 1.32 10.78
CA LEU A 59 -5.14 -0.02 10.20
C LEU A 59 -3.68 -0.41 10.03
N VAL A 60 -2.82 0.58 9.84
CA VAL A 60 -1.35 0.47 9.79
C VAL A 60 -0.75 1.66 10.51
N SER A 61 0.46 1.51 11.02
CA SER A 61 1.24 2.56 11.67
C SER A 61 2.36 3.02 10.75
N LYS A 62 2.54 4.34 10.63
CA LYS A 62 3.69 4.92 9.96
C LYS A 62 4.81 5.14 10.97
N THR A 63 5.97 4.57 10.71
CA THR A 63 7.17 4.76 11.55
C THR A 63 7.78 6.13 11.32
N LYS A 64 8.63 6.58 12.24
CA LYS A 64 9.41 7.83 12.08
C LYS A 64 10.31 7.83 10.84
N ALA A 65 10.71 6.64 10.36
CA ALA A 65 11.50 6.46 9.14
C ALA A 65 10.67 6.53 7.85
N GLY A 66 9.35 6.71 7.94
CA GLY A 66 8.45 6.77 6.78
C GLY A 66 8.03 5.42 6.21
N THR A 67 8.28 4.32 6.94
CA THR A 67 7.82 2.97 6.60
C THR A 67 6.47 2.64 7.28
N TYR A 68 5.76 1.63 6.80
CA TYR A 68 4.42 1.24 7.24
C TYR A 68 4.45 -0.15 7.89
N LYS A 69 3.72 -0.34 8.99
CA LYS A 69 3.58 -1.61 9.70
C LYS A 69 2.17 -1.81 10.25
#